data_AF-A0AAD0QKJ3-F1
#
_entry.id   AF-A0AAD0QKJ3-F1
#
_cell.length_a   1.000
_cell.length_b   1.000
_cell.length_c   1.000
_cell.angle_alpha   90.00
_cell.angle_beta   90.00
_cell.angle_gamma   90.00
#
_symmetry.space_group_name_H-M   'P 1'
#
loop_
_entity.id
_entity.type
_entity.pdbx_description
1 polymer ?
#
loop_
_entity_poly.entity_id
_entity_poly.type
_entity_poly.pdbx_seq_one_letter_code
_entity_poly.pdbx_strand_id
1 'polypeptide(L)'
;MGVFNEKRSLNLRVWHWLNSIAIIGLIFTCIFRSTWFNKNDNALIIQNKLSEFGLSLTNENAVVIAKLLRSEMWNWHYIFGFILVFLIIFRLFAFLSRSETGILTKIKESKNIHQKGAKIMHLLFYIVTFLVCLTGVLLYFRDDLNLAKSFVGFMKDMHKQSFFFYLFFIATHLFGVIVAETTTDKGLISEMFNGGK
;
A
#
# COMPACT_ATOMS: atom_id res chain seq x y z
N MET A 1 -2.71 -30.10 -4.63
CA MET A 1 -2.28 -29.36 -3.41
C MET A 1 -2.36 -27.87 -3.66
N GLY A 2 -2.51 -27.05 -2.62
CA GLY A 2 -2.79 -25.62 -2.79
C GLY A 2 -1.62 -24.75 -2.59
N VAL A 3 -1.57 -23.70 -3.40
CA VAL A 3 -0.52 -22.70 -3.33
C VAL A 3 -0.33 -22.20 -1.88
N PHE A 4 -1.38 -22.08 -1.05
CA PHE A 4 -1.28 -21.58 0.34
C PHE A 4 -1.71 -22.55 1.45
N ASN A 5 -1.79 -23.86 1.19
CA ASN A 5 -2.56 -24.78 2.04
C ASN A 5 -1.91 -25.17 3.39
N GLU A 6 -0.60 -24.94 3.54
CA GLU A 6 0.12 -25.26 4.78
C GLU A 6 0.29 -24.00 5.65
N LYS A 7 0.23 -24.19 6.98
CA LYS A 7 0.50 -23.13 7.95
C LYS A 7 1.87 -22.53 7.64
N ARG A 8 1.89 -21.24 7.29
CA ARG A 8 3.10 -20.48 6.93
C ARG A 8 3.90 -21.12 5.77
N SER A 9 3.18 -21.65 4.77
CA SER A 9 3.74 -22.14 3.50
C SER A 9 4.66 -21.12 2.81
N LEU A 10 5.61 -21.61 2.00
CA LEU A 10 6.55 -20.74 1.26
C LEU A 10 5.83 -19.67 0.44
N ASN A 11 4.81 -20.06 -0.32
CA ASN A 11 4.06 -19.11 -1.16
C ASN A 11 3.36 -18.04 -0.31
N LEU A 12 2.80 -18.40 0.86
CA LEU A 12 2.18 -17.43 1.77
C LEU A 12 3.20 -16.41 2.26
N ARG A 13 4.38 -16.87 2.65
CA ARG A 13 5.47 -16.01 3.15
C ARG A 13 5.99 -15.09 2.05
N VAL A 14 6.26 -15.63 0.87
CA VAL A 14 6.70 -14.84 -0.29
C VAL A 14 5.65 -13.79 -0.65
N TRP A 15 4.39 -14.19 -0.77
CA TRP A 15 3.29 -13.25 -1.04
C TRP A 15 3.18 -12.17 0.04
N HIS A 16 3.27 -12.55 1.31
CA HIS A 16 3.24 -11.61 2.44
C HIS A 16 4.35 -10.56 2.33
N TRP A 17 5.62 -10.99 2.19
CA TRP A 17 6.75 -10.07 2.13
C TRP A 17 6.74 -9.19 0.88
N LEU A 18 6.32 -9.73 -0.28
CA LEU A 18 6.12 -8.92 -1.48
C LEU A 18 5.04 -7.85 -1.29
N ASN A 19 3.92 -8.18 -0.61
CA ASN A 19 2.90 -7.19 -0.26
C ASN A 19 3.47 -6.11 0.67
N SER A 20 4.20 -6.52 1.71
CA SER A 20 4.84 -5.58 2.65
C SER A 20 5.77 -4.61 1.92
N ILE A 21 6.63 -5.12 1.03
CA ILE A 21 7.56 -4.29 0.24
C ILE A 21 6.78 -3.32 -0.66
N ALA A 22 5.75 -3.79 -1.37
CA ALA A 22 4.95 -2.94 -2.24
C ALA A 22 4.24 -1.83 -1.47
N ILE A 23 3.61 -2.15 -0.34
CA ILE A 23 2.89 -1.18 0.50
C ILE A 23 3.85 -0.17 1.12
N ILE A 24 5.00 -0.62 1.64
CA ILE A 24 6.03 0.27 2.19
C ILE A 24 6.57 1.21 1.10
N GLY A 25 6.84 0.70 -0.10
CA GLY A 25 7.24 1.51 -1.26
C GLY A 25 6.19 2.56 -1.64
N LEU A 26 4.91 2.18 -1.66
CA LEU A 26 3.79 3.11 -1.90
C LEU A 26 3.69 4.20 -0.82
N ILE A 27 3.87 3.86 0.45
CA ILE A 27 3.89 4.83 1.55
C ILE A 27 5.08 5.79 1.39
N PHE A 28 6.27 5.27 1.09
CA PHE A 28 7.46 6.10 0.89
C PHE A 28 7.30 7.09 -0.26
N THR A 29 6.77 6.66 -1.40
CA THR A 29 6.50 7.57 -2.54
C THR A 29 5.51 8.69 -2.16
N CYS A 30 4.50 8.39 -1.32
CA CYS A 30 3.59 9.41 -0.78
C CYS A 30 4.26 10.40 0.18
N ILE A 31 5.14 9.90 1.06
CA ILE A 31 5.93 10.76 1.96
C ILE A 31 6.85 11.65 1.14
N PHE A 32 7.61 11.07 0.22
CA PHE A 32 8.56 11.77 -0.65
C PHE A 32 7.88 12.87 -1.45
N ARG A 33 6.69 12.60 -1.99
CA ARG A 33 5.87 13.61 -2.68
C ARG A 33 5.55 14.83 -1.80
N SER A 34 5.28 14.60 -0.53
CA SER A 34 4.80 15.63 0.40
C SER A 34 5.95 16.37 1.08
N THR A 35 7.15 15.77 1.12
CA THR A 35 8.36 16.35 1.70
C THR A 35 9.35 16.74 0.59
N TRP A 36 10.34 15.89 0.28
CA TRP A 36 11.46 16.20 -0.62
C TRP A 36 11.08 16.57 -2.05
N PHE A 37 9.94 16.09 -2.53
CA PHE A 37 9.44 16.34 -3.88
C PHE A 37 8.20 17.23 -3.91
N ASN A 38 8.01 18.05 -2.88
CA ASN A 38 6.96 19.05 -2.86
C ASN A 38 7.18 20.04 -4.01
N LYS A 39 6.17 20.17 -4.88
CA LYS A 39 6.25 21.00 -6.09
C LYS A 39 6.48 22.48 -5.79
N ASN A 40 5.99 22.99 -4.65
CA ASN A 40 6.06 24.40 -4.32
C ASN A 40 7.44 24.72 -3.72
N ASP A 41 7.90 23.89 -2.79
CA ASP A 41 9.20 24.04 -2.14
C ASP A 41 10.33 23.89 -3.17
N ASN A 42 10.23 22.88 -4.04
CA ASN A 42 11.21 22.69 -5.11
C ASN A 42 11.14 23.81 -6.16
N ALA A 43 9.96 24.35 -6.47
CA ALA A 43 9.86 25.51 -7.37
C ALA A 43 10.57 26.74 -6.79
N LEU A 44 10.44 26.97 -5.48
CA LEU A 44 11.13 28.06 -4.79
C LEU A 44 12.65 27.85 -4.80
N ILE A 45 13.13 26.63 -4.54
CA ILE A 45 14.56 26.29 -4.61
C ILE A 45 15.12 26.55 -6.02
N ILE A 46 14.40 26.11 -7.06
CA ILE A 46 14.80 26.33 -8.46
C ILE A 46 14.89 27.83 -8.78
N GLN A 47 13.88 28.62 -8.39
CA GLN A 47 13.89 30.07 -8.62
C GLN A 47 15.07 30.75 -7.93
N ASN A 48 15.28 30.46 -6.64
CA ASN A 48 16.37 31.04 -5.87
C ASN A 48 17.72 30.71 -6.51
N LYS A 49 17.94 29.44 -6.90
CA LYS A 49 19.19 29.05 -7.55
C LYS A 49 19.41 29.66 -8.93
N LEU A 50 18.37 29.81 -9.74
CA LEU A 50 18.52 30.49 -11.03
C LEU A 50 18.78 31.99 -10.89
N SER A 51 18.21 32.63 -9.86
CA SER A 51 18.46 34.04 -9.59
C SER A 51 19.93 34.33 -9.23
N GLU A 52 20.63 33.38 -8.59
CA GLU A 52 22.08 33.47 -8.32
C GLU A 52 22.90 33.53 -9.62
N PHE A 53 22.38 33.01 -10.73
CA PHE A 53 22.98 33.08 -12.07
C PHE A 53 22.45 34.24 -12.92
N GLY A 54 21.68 35.17 -12.34
CA GLY A 54 21.05 36.27 -13.07
C GLY A 54 19.88 35.86 -13.97
N LEU A 55 19.35 34.64 -13.81
CA LEU A 55 18.22 34.13 -14.57
C LEU A 55 16.93 34.27 -13.74
N SER A 56 15.94 34.99 -14.28
CA SER A 56 14.61 35.08 -13.67
C SER A 56 13.67 34.03 -14.27
N LEU A 57 13.02 33.25 -13.41
CA LEU A 57 12.02 32.26 -13.82
C LEU A 57 10.67 32.60 -13.17
N THR A 58 9.59 32.57 -13.95
CA THR A 58 8.25 32.72 -13.38
C THR A 58 7.89 31.54 -12.48
N ASN A 59 7.02 31.76 -11.51
CA ASN A 59 6.60 30.71 -10.58
C ASN A 59 5.91 29.55 -11.29
N GLU A 60 5.12 29.85 -12.32
CA GLU A 60 4.46 28.84 -13.14
C GLU A 60 5.47 27.88 -13.78
N ASN A 61 6.53 28.43 -14.40
CA ASN A 61 7.56 27.64 -15.04
C ASN A 61 8.40 26.85 -14.03
N ALA A 62 8.71 27.44 -12.88
CA ALA A 62 9.41 26.76 -11.80
C ALA A 62 8.61 25.55 -11.27
N VAL A 63 7.29 25.71 -11.12
CA VAL A 63 6.39 24.62 -10.71
C VAL A 63 6.33 23.52 -11.78
N VAL A 64 6.38 23.86 -13.07
CA VAL A 64 6.45 22.86 -14.15
C VAL A 64 7.73 22.03 -14.03
N ILE A 65 8.89 22.66 -13.84
CA ILE A 65 10.16 21.95 -13.64
C ILE A 65 10.12 21.09 -12.37
N ALA A 66 9.62 21.62 -11.26
CA ALA A 66 9.47 20.87 -10.02
C ALA A 66 8.52 19.65 -10.18
N LYS A 67 7.48 19.78 -11.01
CA LYS A 67 6.58 18.66 -11.34
C LYS A 67 7.27 17.57 -12.15
N LEU A 68 8.26 17.92 -12.99
CA LEU A 68 9.08 16.98 -13.74
C LEU A 68 10.02 16.19 -12.81
N LEU A 69 10.68 16.85 -11.86
CA LEU A 69 11.55 16.15 -10.89
C LEU A 69 10.79 15.07 -10.10
N ARG A 70 9.56 15.36 -9.71
CA ARG A 70 8.72 14.40 -8.98
C ARG A 70 8.05 13.35 -9.88
N SER A 71 8.05 13.49 -11.21
CA SER A 71 7.37 12.52 -12.08
C SER A 71 8.08 11.17 -12.05
N GLU A 72 9.42 11.18 -12.02
CA GLU A 72 10.20 9.94 -11.93
C GLU A 72 9.94 9.16 -10.65
N MET A 73 9.88 9.83 -9.50
CA MET A 73 9.46 9.20 -8.25
C MET A 73 8.03 8.64 -8.34
N TRP A 74 7.12 9.34 -9.04
CA TRP A 74 5.75 8.89 -9.22
C TRP A 74 5.63 7.67 -10.15
N ASN A 75 6.59 7.44 -11.06
CA ASN A 75 6.67 6.20 -11.83
C ASN A 75 6.88 4.99 -10.91
N TRP A 76 7.71 5.12 -9.87
CA TRP A 76 7.87 4.08 -8.85
C TRP A 76 6.57 3.81 -8.09
N HIS A 77 5.77 4.84 -7.84
CA HIS A 77 4.44 4.67 -7.23
C HIS A 77 3.54 3.78 -8.11
N TYR A 78 3.54 3.99 -9.43
CA TYR A 78 2.80 3.13 -10.35
C TYR A 78 3.34 1.70 -10.37
N ILE A 79 4.66 1.50 -10.40
CA ILE A 79 5.28 0.17 -10.38
C ILE A 79 4.85 -0.61 -9.13
N PHE A 80 5.00 -0.03 -7.93
CA PHE A 80 4.56 -0.68 -6.69
C PHE A 80 3.03 -0.89 -6.66
N GLY A 81 2.26 0.05 -7.22
CA GLY A 81 0.82 -0.05 -7.34
C GLY A 81 0.39 -1.25 -8.19
N PHE A 82 0.99 -1.44 -9.37
CA PHE A 82 0.70 -2.58 -10.23
C PHE A 82 1.19 -3.91 -9.64
N ILE A 83 2.31 -3.91 -8.91
CA ILE A 83 2.74 -5.08 -8.13
C ILE A 83 1.66 -5.45 -7.10
N LEU A 84 1.13 -4.47 -6.36
CA LEU A 84 0.08 -4.71 -5.36
C LEU A 84 -1.22 -5.20 -6.01
N VAL A 85 -1.62 -4.63 -7.16
CA VAL A 85 -2.77 -5.08 -7.96
C VAL A 85 -2.60 -6.55 -8.37
N PHE A 86 -1.43 -6.93 -8.88
CA PHE A 86 -1.15 -8.31 -9.24
C PHE A 86 -1.23 -9.24 -8.02
N LEU A 87 -0.64 -8.85 -6.89
CA LEU A 87 -0.64 -9.64 -5.66
C LEU A 87 -2.05 -9.85 -5.09
N ILE A 88 -2.93 -8.84 -5.12
CA ILE A 88 -4.31 -8.98 -4.63
C ILE A 88 -5.16 -9.86 -5.56
N ILE A 89 -4.98 -9.73 -6.88
CA ILE A 89 -5.67 -10.60 -7.86
C ILE A 89 -5.22 -12.05 -7.68
N PHE A 90 -3.91 -12.29 -7.56
CA PHE A 90 -3.37 -13.62 -7.31
C PHE A 90 -3.93 -14.22 -6.01
N ARG A 91 -4.06 -13.42 -4.95
CA ARG A 91 -4.66 -13.84 -3.69
C ARG A 91 -6.14 -14.19 -3.84
N LEU A 92 -6.89 -13.38 -4.57
CA LEU A 92 -8.31 -13.62 -4.83
C LEU A 92 -8.51 -14.89 -5.65
N PHE A 93 -7.71 -15.11 -6.70
CA PHE A 93 -7.77 -16.33 -7.50
C PHE A 93 -7.49 -17.57 -6.65
N ALA A 94 -6.48 -17.52 -5.78
CA ALA A 94 -6.17 -18.63 -4.88
C ALA A 94 -7.29 -18.91 -3.87
N PHE A 95 -7.95 -17.86 -3.36
CA PHE A 95 -9.11 -17.98 -2.49
C PHE A 95 -10.34 -18.55 -3.21
N LEU A 96 -10.59 -18.21 -4.48
CA LEU A 96 -11.71 -18.76 -5.26
C LEU A 96 -11.45 -20.20 -5.70
N SER A 97 -10.20 -20.53 -6.03
CA SER A 97 -9.80 -21.87 -6.50
C SER A 97 -9.89 -22.94 -5.40
N ARG A 98 -10.13 -22.55 -4.15
CA ARG A 98 -10.18 -23.45 -2.99
C ARG A 98 -11.34 -23.02 -2.13
N SER A 99 -12.13 -23.96 -1.64
CA SER A 99 -13.13 -23.70 -0.60
C SER A 99 -12.44 -23.43 0.75
N GLU A 100 -11.53 -22.45 0.79
CA GLU A 100 -10.96 -21.96 2.04
C GLU A 100 -12.11 -21.45 2.89
N THR A 101 -12.13 -21.84 4.17
CA THR A 101 -13.11 -21.31 5.11
C THR A 101 -13.02 -19.78 5.09
N GLY A 102 -14.15 -19.16 4.73
CA GLY A 102 -14.26 -17.72 4.56
C GLY A 102 -13.82 -16.98 5.82
N ILE A 103 -13.21 -15.81 5.64
CA ILE A 103 -12.72 -14.99 6.75
C ILE A 103 -13.82 -14.65 7.77
N LEU A 104 -15.07 -14.51 7.31
CA LEU A 104 -16.25 -14.30 8.15
C LEU A 104 -16.52 -15.49 9.08
N THR A 105 -16.42 -16.71 8.57
CA THR A 105 -16.55 -17.94 9.37
C THR A 105 -15.45 -18.02 10.42
N LYS A 106 -14.19 -17.73 10.02
CA LYS A 106 -13.05 -17.70 10.94
C LYS A 106 -13.20 -16.63 12.05
N ILE A 107 -13.84 -15.50 11.77
CA ILE A 107 -14.15 -14.48 12.77
C ILE A 107 -15.22 -15.00 13.74
N LYS A 108 -16.29 -15.62 13.23
CA LYS A 108 -17.38 -16.18 14.05
C LYS A 108 -16.89 -17.28 14.98
N GLU A 109 -15.95 -18.10 14.54
CA GLU A 109 -15.39 -19.22 15.31
C GLU A 109 -14.27 -18.81 16.29
N SER A 110 -13.83 -17.55 16.26
CA SER A 110 -12.76 -17.09 17.16
C SER A 110 -13.24 -16.97 18.61
N LYS A 111 -12.55 -17.68 19.52
CA LYS A 111 -12.88 -17.71 20.96
C LYS A 111 -12.20 -16.61 21.78
N ASN A 112 -11.06 -16.09 21.30
CA ASN A 112 -10.26 -15.07 21.97
C ASN A 112 -10.46 -13.69 21.30
N ILE A 113 -10.65 -12.64 22.10
CA ILE A 113 -10.83 -11.25 21.64
C ILE A 113 -9.64 -10.74 20.82
N HIS A 114 -8.41 -11.08 21.20
CA HIS A 114 -7.20 -10.69 20.47
C HIS A 114 -7.16 -11.33 19.07
N GLN A 115 -7.44 -12.64 19.01
CA GLN A 115 -7.50 -13.36 17.73
C GLN A 115 -8.64 -12.87 16.85
N LYS A 116 -9.80 -12.54 17.44
CA LYS A 116 -10.93 -11.95 16.73
C LYS A 116 -10.56 -10.59 16.14
N GLY A 117 -9.94 -9.72 16.92
CA GLY A 117 -9.45 -8.41 16.50
C GLY A 117 -8.46 -8.52 15.34
N ALA A 118 -7.47 -9.41 15.44
CA ALA A 118 -6.51 -9.65 14.37
C ALA A 118 -7.18 -10.10 13.05
N LYS A 119 -8.18 -11.00 13.13
CA LYS A 119 -8.93 -11.46 11.94
C LYS A 119 -9.79 -10.35 11.33
N ILE A 120 -10.40 -9.49 12.15
CA ILE A 120 -11.13 -8.31 11.68
C ILE A 120 -10.18 -7.33 10.99
N MET A 121 -9.01 -7.06 11.58
CA MET A 121 -8.00 -6.20 10.95
C MET A 121 -7.50 -6.75 9.62
N HIS A 122 -7.32 -8.08 9.50
CA HIS A 122 -7.01 -8.70 8.21
C HIS A 122 -8.14 -8.53 7.19
N LEU A 123 -9.41 -8.66 7.59
CA LEU A 123 -10.54 -8.41 6.69
C LEU A 123 -10.54 -6.95 6.21
N LEU A 124 -10.40 -5.99 7.12
CA LEU A 124 -10.32 -4.56 6.78
C LEU A 124 -9.13 -4.28 5.85
N PHE A 125 -7.98 -4.90 6.12
CA PHE A 125 -6.81 -4.81 5.25
C PHE A 125 -7.14 -5.23 3.82
N TYR A 126 -7.78 -6.38 3.61
CA TYR A 126 -8.14 -6.84 2.28
C TYR A 126 -9.13 -5.91 1.58
N ILE A 127 -10.15 -5.42 2.30
CA ILE A 127 -11.15 -4.48 1.75
C ILE A 127 -10.46 -3.18 1.32
N VAL A 128 -9.69 -2.55 2.21
CA VAL A 128 -9.01 -1.29 1.90
C VAL A 128 -7.98 -1.46 0.78
N THR A 129 -7.22 -2.57 0.79
CA THR A 129 -6.25 -2.87 -0.27
C THR A 129 -6.93 -3.02 -1.62
N PHE A 130 -8.06 -3.71 -1.68
CA PHE A 130 -8.85 -3.82 -2.90
C PHE A 130 -9.33 -2.45 -3.39
N LEU A 131 -9.89 -1.62 -2.51
CA LEU A 131 -10.37 -0.27 -2.85
C LEU A 131 -9.24 0.64 -3.34
N VAL A 132 -8.06 0.57 -2.74
CA VAL A 132 -6.85 1.30 -3.16
C VAL A 132 -6.37 0.86 -4.52
N CYS A 133 -6.31 -0.45 -4.77
CA CYS A 133 -5.94 -0.99 -6.07
C CYS A 133 -6.93 -0.52 -7.15
N LEU A 134 -8.23 -0.63 -6.88
CA LEU A 134 -9.29 -0.22 -7.80
C LEU A 134 -9.21 1.28 -8.12
N THR A 135 -9.19 2.12 -7.08
CA THR A 135 -9.08 3.58 -7.26
C THR A 135 -7.77 3.98 -7.93
N GLY A 136 -6.66 3.31 -7.61
CA GLY A 136 -5.35 3.57 -8.23
C GLY A 136 -5.34 3.27 -9.73
N VAL A 137 -5.88 2.12 -10.13
CA VAL A 137 -6.01 1.75 -11.55
C VAL A 137 -6.92 2.72 -12.30
N LEU A 138 -8.08 3.06 -11.73
CA LEU A 138 -9.01 4.02 -12.34
C LEU A 138 -8.39 5.43 -12.46
N LEU A 139 -7.57 5.86 -11.49
CA LEU A 139 -6.85 7.13 -11.53
C LEU A 139 -5.71 7.14 -12.54
N TYR A 140 -5.09 5.99 -12.80
CA TYR A 140 -4.06 5.80 -13.82
C TYR A 140 -4.66 5.91 -15.22
N PHE A 141 -5.74 5.18 -15.50
CA PHE A 141 -6.44 5.17 -16.80
C PHE A 141 -7.55 6.22 -16.94
N ARG A 142 -7.58 7.26 -16.07
CA ARG A 142 -8.70 8.20 -16.02
C ARG A 142 -8.97 8.94 -17.34
N ASP A 143 -7.90 9.23 -18.08
CA ASP A 143 -7.96 10.00 -19.32
C ASP A 143 -8.40 9.07 -20.48
N ASP A 144 -7.89 7.83 -20.51
CA ASP A 144 -8.29 6.79 -21.47
C ASP A 144 -9.75 6.34 -21.30
N LEU A 145 -10.23 6.32 -20.06
CA LEU A 145 -11.61 5.96 -19.70
C LEU A 145 -12.57 7.16 -19.75
N ASN A 146 -12.07 8.36 -20.08
CA ASN A 146 -12.82 9.61 -20.12
C ASN A 146 -13.68 9.86 -18.85
N LEU A 147 -13.08 9.64 -17.67
CA LEU A 147 -13.80 9.71 -16.41
C LEU A 147 -14.15 11.16 -16.03
N ALA A 148 -15.39 11.36 -15.56
CA ALA A 148 -15.84 12.68 -15.12
C ALA A 148 -14.95 13.25 -13.99
N LYS A 149 -14.64 14.54 -14.04
CA LYS A 149 -13.76 15.21 -13.05
C LYS A 149 -14.22 15.03 -11.61
N SER A 150 -15.54 15.05 -11.36
CA SER A 150 -16.11 14.81 -10.03
C SER A 150 -15.79 13.41 -9.51
N PHE A 151 -15.90 12.41 -10.37
CA PHE A 151 -15.57 11.02 -10.05
C PHE A 151 -14.07 10.83 -9.83
N VAL A 152 -13.22 11.45 -10.64
CA VAL A 152 -11.76 11.47 -10.44
C VAL A 152 -11.40 12.10 -9.09
N GLY A 153 -12.04 13.21 -8.72
CA GLY A 153 -11.87 13.85 -7.41
C GLY A 153 -12.20 12.90 -6.26
N PHE A 154 -13.38 12.28 -6.30
CA PHE A 154 -13.82 11.31 -5.31
C PHE A 154 -12.85 10.13 -5.15
N MET A 155 -12.45 9.50 -6.27
CA MET A 155 -11.49 8.38 -6.23
C MET A 155 -10.15 8.79 -5.64
N LYS A 156 -9.66 9.99 -5.97
CA LYS A 156 -8.42 10.53 -5.44
C LYS A 156 -8.48 10.73 -3.94
N ASP A 157 -9.60 11.24 -3.42
CA ASP A 157 -9.79 11.45 -1.99
C ASP A 157 -9.85 10.12 -1.24
N MET A 158 -10.62 9.15 -1.75
CA MET A 158 -10.65 7.79 -1.20
C MET A 158 -9.26 7.14 -1.21
N HIS A 159 -8.55 7.23 -2.34
CA HIS A 159 -7.21 6.66 -2.50
C HIS A 159 -6.23 7.28 -1.51
N LYS A 160 -6.26 8.61 -1.35
CA LYS A 160 -5.40 9.32 -0.40
C LYS A 160 -5.70 8.93 1.05
N GLN A 161 -6.96 8.76 1.42
CA GLN A 161 -7.36 8.42 2.79
C GLN A 161 -6.77 7.07 3.25
N SER A 162 -6.56 6.14 2.32
CA SER A 162 -5.96 4.84 2.61
C SER A 162 -4.56 4.91 3.22
N PHE A 163 -3.81 5.99 2.95
CA PHE A 163 -2.48 6.20 3.51
C PHE A 163 -2.50 6.12 5.05
N PHE A 164 -3.45 6.83 5.68
CA PHE A 164 -3.58 6.84 7.13
C PHE A 164 -4.02 5.47 7.67
N PHE A 165 -4.87 4.77 6.93
CA PHE A 165 -5.24 3.40 7.28
C PHE A 165 -4.01 2.47 7.28
N TYR A 166 -3.15 2.53 6.27
CA TYR A 166 -1.96 1.68 6.24
C TYR A 166 -0.95 2.01 7.33
N LEU A 167 -0.76 3.28 7.68
CA LEU A 167 0.08 3.65 8.82
C LEU A 167 -0.46 3.04 10.12
N PHE A 168 -1.77 3.18 10.37
CA PHE A 168 -2.42 2.59 11.52
C PHE A 168 -2.34 1.05 11.52
N PHE A 169 -2.61 0.43 10.36
CA PHE A 169 -2.57 -1.02 10.21
C PHE A 169 -1.17 -1.57 10.47
N ILE A 170 -0.12 -0.97 9.89
CA ILE A 170 1.26 -1.43 10.10
C ILE A 170 1.65 -1.33 11.57
N ALA A 171 1.37 -0.19 12.22
CA ALA A 171 1.69 0.02 13.63
C ALA A 171 1.00 -1.02 14.52
N THR A 172 -0.32 -1.20 14.34
CA THR A 172 -1.11 -2.15 15.14
C THR A 172 -0.78 -3.60 14.82
N HIS A 173 -0.45 -3.92 13.56
CA HIS A 173 -0.04 -5.26 13.15
C HIS A 173 1.31 -5.64 13.78
N LEU A 174 2.32 -4.78 13.69
CA LEU A 174 3.63 -5.02 14.31
C LEU A 174 3.51 -5.17 15.83
N PHE A 175 2.76 -4.28 16.48
CA PHE A 175 2.49 -4.39 17.92
C PHE A 175 1.79 -5.72 18.26
N GLY A 176 0.76 -6.09 17.52
CA GLY A 176 0.02 -7.34 17.71
C GLY A 176 0.91 -8.58 17.55
N VAL A 177 1.79 -8.59 16.54
CA VAL A 177 2.74 -9.68 16.32
C VAL A 177 3.75 -9.78 17.47
N ILE A 178 4.31 -8.67 17.94
CA ILE A 178 5.27 -8.64 19.06
C ILE A 178 4.62 -9.13 20.37
N VAL A 179 3.39 -8.68 20.65
CA VAL A 179 2.64 -9.13 21.82
C VAL A 179 2.35 -10.63 21.72
N ALA A 180 1.90 -11.11 20.56
CA ALA A 180 1.61 -12.53 20.38
C ALA A 180 2.87 -13.41 20.49
N GLU A 181 4.00 -12.98 19.93
CA GLU A 181 5.31 -13.65 20.04
C GLU A 181 5.75 -13.81 21.49
N THR A 182 5.55 -12.78 22.33
CA THR A 182 5.99 -12.78 23.72
C THR A 182 5.02 -13.49 24.68
N THR A 183 3.77 -13.71 24.28
CA THR A 183 2.71 -14.21 25.18
C THR A 183 2.08 -15.53 24.75
N THR A 184 1.52 -15.60 23.53
CA THR A 184 0.50 -16.60 23.16
C THR A 184 0.90 -17.52 22.01
N ASP A 185 1.81 -17.11 21.13
CA ASP A 185 2.23 -17.86 19.94
C ASP A 185 3.72 -17.58 19.67
N LYS A 186 4.59 -18.25 20.43
CA LYS A 186 6.05 -18.13 20.31
C LYS A 186 6.54 -18.70 18.98
N GLY A 187 7.52 -18.06 18.36
CA GLY A 187 8.03 -18.42 17.03
C GLY A 187 7.22 -17.85 15.87
N LEU A 188 6.25 -16.96 16.15
CA LEU A 188 5.44 -16.25 15.15
C LEU A 188 6.28 -15.64 14.04
N ILE A 189 7.25 -14.83 14.44
CA ILE A 189 8.13 -14.09 13.54
C ILE A 189 9.05 -15.06 12.81
N SER A 190 9.68 -16.00 13.53
CA SER A 190 10.63 -16.95 12.93
C SER A 190 9.97 -17.79 11.84
N GLU A 191 8.80 -18.37 12.10
CA GLU A 191 8.13 -19.17 11.07
C GLU A 191 7.69 -18.32 9.87
N MET A 192 7.43 -17.01 10.03
CA MET A 192 7.15 -16.12 8.88
C MET A 192 8.37 -15.89 7.99
N PHE A 193 9.58 -16.12 8.49
CA PHE A 193 10.82 -16.07 7.71
C PHE A 193 11.24 -17.45 7.22
N ASN A 194 11.22 -18.49 8.07
CA ASN A 194 11.81 -19.79 7.78
C ASN A 194 10.79 -20.95 7.56
N GLY A 195 9.52 -20.74 7.92
CA GLY A 195 8.46 -21.74 7.78
C GLY A 195 8.43 -22.80 8.89
N GLY A 196 9.02 -22.51 10.05
CA GLY A 196 9.12 -23.44 11.19
C GLY A 196 10.32 -24.37 11.11
N LYS A 197 11.37 -23.94 10.40
CA LYS A 197 12.65 -24.65 10.28
C LYS A 197 13.73 -24.00 11.12
#